data_AF-A0A498LZB7-F1
#
_entry.id   AF-A0A498LZB7-F1
#
_cell.length_a   1.000
_cell.length_b   1.000
_cell.length_c   1.000
_cell.angle_alpha   90.00
_cell.angle_beta   90.00
_cell.angle_gamma   90.00
#
_symmetry.space_group_name_H-M   'P 1'
#
loop_
_entity.id
_entity.type
_entity.pdbx_description
1 polymer ?
#
loop_
_entity_poly.entity_id
_entity_poly.type
_entity_poly.pdbx_seq_one_letter_code
_entity_poly.pdbx_strand_id
1 'polypeptide(L)'
;MIQGRMKKIQEIKHTVELRKREMLERVGVFVDYEEGLVSFYDVETSSHIYSFTSQSFTDKLYPFLSPCYNEGSCSPPASLSTS
;
A
#
# COMPACT_ATOMS: atom_id res chain seq x y z
N MET A 1 3.34 3.44 -27.51
CA MET A 1 2.57 4.42 -26.73
C MET A 1 2.65 4.12 -25.21
N ILE A 2 3.85 4.16 -24.62
CA ILE A 2 4.09 3.72 -23.23
C ILE A 2 4.61 4.86 -22.34
N GLN A 3 5.20 5.90 -22.96
CA GLN A 3 5.79 7.03 -22.24
C GLN A 3 4.78 7.92 -21.51
N GLY A 4 3.49 7.90 -21.87
CA GLY A 4 2.46 8.69 -21.18
C GLY A 4 2.12 8.19 -19.77
N ARG A 5 2.37 6.91 -19.46
CA ARG A 5 2.08 6.31 -18.15
C ARG A 5 3.20 6.49 -17.13
N MET A 6 4.44 6.73 -17.57
CA MET A 6 5.60 6.91 -16.67
C MET A 6 5.52 8.23 -15.89
N LYS A 7 4.91 9.28 -16.45
CA LYS A 7 4.76 10.56 -15.73
C LYS A 7 3.82 10.47 -14.52
N LYS A 8 2.78 9.62 -14.56
CA LYS A 8 1.85 9.44 -13.42
C LYS A 8 2.50 8.72 -12.23
N ILE A 9 3.50 7.87 -12.48
CA ILE A 9 4.29 7.21 -11.43
C ILE A 9 5.32 8.17 -10.79
N GLN A 10 5.80 9.16 -11.54
CA GLN A 10 6.70 10.20 -11.00
C GLN A 10 5.98 11.29 -10.19
N GLU A 11 4.65 11.37 -10.28
CA GLU A 11 3.82 12.30 -9.50
C GLU A 11 3.23 11.63 -8.24
N ILE A 12 3.99 10.75 -7.59
CA ILE A 12 3.64 10.30 -6.23
C ILE A 12 3.96 11.45 -5.28
N LYS A 13 3.02 12.38 -5.13
CA LYS A 13 3.15 13.56 -4.25
C LYS A 13 2.99 13.24 -2.75
N HIS A 14 2.70 11.99 -2.39
CA HIS A 14 2.31 11.60 -1.04
C HIS A 14 3.09 10.38 -0.53
N THR A 15 4.40 10.31 -0.80
CA THR A 15 5.28 9.32 -0.14
C THR A 15 5.52 9.76 1.30
N VAL A 16 5.32 8.84 2.25
CA VAL A 16 5.63 9.05 3.66
C VAL A 16 6.69 8.03 4.07
N GLU A 17 7.78 8.50 4.67
CA GLU A 17 8.79 7.62 5.23
C GLU A 17 8.34 7.10 6.60
N LEU A 18 8.22 5.78 6.71
CA LEU A 18 7.85 5.11 7.95
C LEU A 18 9.08 4.44 8.55
N ARG A 19 9.34 4.70 9.84
CA ARG A 19 10.39 4.02 10.59
C ARG A 19 9.76 2.93 11.44
N LYS A 20 9.89 1.68 11.03
CA LYS A 20 9.50 0.53 11.85
C LYS A 20 10.73 -0.23 12.34
N ARG A 21 10.70 -0.64 13.61
CA ARG A 21 11.81 -1.31 14.30
C ARG A 21 11.77 -2.83 14.19
N GLU A 22 10.64 -3.40 13.76
CA GLU A 22 10.36 -4.83 13.72
C GLU A 22 9.97 -5.27 12.30
N MET A 23 10.21 -6.54 11.99
CA MET A 23 9.90 -7.11 10.68
C MET A 23 8.38 -7.15 10.45
N LEU A 24 7.93 -6.62 9.30
CA LEU A 24 6.54 -6.72 8.87
C LEU A 24 6.33 -7.99 8.07
N GLU A 25 5.59 -8.95 8.61
CA GLU A 25 5.23 -10.19 7.90
C GLU A 25 3.93 -10.04 7.11
N ARG A 26 2.92 -9.38 7.69
CA ARG A 26 1.62 -9.16 7.06
C ARG A 26 1.09 -7.77 7.33
N VAL A 27 0.65 -7.11 6.26
CA VAL A 27 0.02 -5.79 6.32
C VAL A 27 -1.46 -5.93 6.01
N GLY A 28 -2.29 -5.47 6.93
CA GLY A 28 -3.73 -5.30 6.72
C GLY A 28 -3.99 -3.94 6.09
N VAL A 29 -4.92 -3.90 5.13
CA VAL A 29 -5.38 -2.66 4.49
C VAL A 29 -6.88 -2.52 4.72
N PHE A 30 -7.28 -1.43 5.34
CA PHE A 30 -8.68 -1.06 5.53
C PHE A 30 -9.01 0.17 4.68
N VAL A 31 -10.17 0.16 4.06
CA VAL A 31 -10.66 1.26 3.22
C VAL A 31 -12.05 1.64 3.69
N ASP A 32 -12.22 2.90 4.11
CA ASP A 32 -13.53 3.54 4.23
C ASP A 32 -13.69 4.50 3.06
N TYR A 33 -14.54 4.13 2.11
CA TYR A 33 -14.70 4.88 0.86
C TYR A 33 -15.41 6.22 1.09
N GLU A 34 -16.42 6.24 1.95
CA GLU A 34 -17.24 7.43 2.18
C GLU A 34 -16.49 8.45 3.05
N GLU A 35 -15.76 7.99 4.06
CA GLU A 35 -14.94 8.85 4.93
C GLU A 35 -13.58 9.21 4.31
N GLY A 36 -13.26 8.69 3.12
CA GLY A 36 -12.01 9.02 2.44
C GLY A 36 -10.76 8.51 3.18
N LEU A 37 -10.85 7.33 3.80
CA LEU A 37 -9.81 6.75 4.66
C LEU A 37 -9.20 5.50 4.03
N VAL A 38 -7.86 5.45 4.03
CA VAL A 38 -7.12 4.20 3.80
C VAL A 38 -6.12 4.02 4.93
N SER A 39 -6.23 2.93 5.67
CA SER A 39 -5.40 2.64 6.84
C SER A 39 -4.63 1.34 6.68
N PHE A 40 -3.38 1.35 7.12
CA PHE A 40 -2.46 0.22 7.11
C PHE A 40 -2.17 -0.22 8.55
N TYR A 41 -2.16 -1.52 8.76
CA TYR A 41 -1.93 -2.13 10.08
C TYR A 41 -0.96 -3.29 9.97
N ASP A 42 -0.20 -3.51 11.03
CA ASP A 42 0.50 -4.77 11.24
C ASP A 42 -0.50 -5.79 11.79
N VAL A 43 -0.74 -6.86 11.04
CA VAL A 43 -1.72 -7.88 11.43
C VAL A 43 -1.26 -8.64 12.67
N GLU A 44 0.05 -8.87 12.81
CA GLU A 44 0.59 -9.71 13.89
C GLU A 44 0.50 -9.00 15.24
N THR A 45 0.83 -7.70 15.27
CA THR A 45 0.75 -6.89 16.49
C THR A 45 -0.58 -6.15 16.65
N SER A 46 -1.46 -6.23 15.65
CA SER A 46 -2.70 -5.43 15.56
C SER A 46 -2.45 -3.91 15.73
N SER A 47 -1.25 -3.45 15.38
CA SER A 47 -0.83 -2.06 15.55
C SER A 47 -1.08 -1.23 14.30
N HIS A 48 -1.47 0.03 14.49
CA HIS A 48 -1.62 1.00 13.41
C HIS A 48 -0.25 1.39 12.84
N ILE A 49 -0.13 1.38 11.51
CA ILE A 49 1.08 1.80 10.79
C ILE A 49 0.92 3.23 10.29
N TYR A 50 -0.13 3.48 9.49
CA TYR A 50 -0.37 4.78 8.87
C TYR A 50 -1.79 4.88 8.32
N SER A 51 -2.33 6.11 8.21
CA SER A 51 -3.60 6.39 7.54
C SER A 51 -3.48 7.57 6.60
N PHE A 52 -3.97 7.40 5.38
CA PHE A 52 -4.34 8.52 4.51
C PHE A 52 -5.77 8.92 4.86
N THR A 53 -5.95 10.16 5.30
CA THR A 53 -7.25 10.72 5.68
C THR A 53 -7.67 11.82 4.70
N SER A 54 -8.95 12.21 4.75
CA SER A 54 -9.50 13.32 3.97
C SER A 54 -9.27 13.17 2.46
N GLN A 55 -9.28 11.94 1.96
CA GLN A 55 -9.20 11.67 0.52
C GLN A 55 -10.57 11.81 -0.11
N SER A 56 -10.63 12.28 -1.36
CA SER A 56 -11.87 12.32 -2.13
C SER A 56 -11.81 11.26 -3.23
N PHE A 57 -12.42 10.11 -3.01
CA PHE A 57 -12.48 9.04 -4.01
C PHE A 57 -13.64 9.29 -4.99
N THR A 58 -13.30 9.46 -6.26
CA THR A 58 -14.28 9.68 -7.34
C THR A 58 -14.56 8.43 -8.16
N ASP A 59 -13.71 7.42 -8.03
CA ASP A 59 -13.69 6.23 -8.89
C ASP A 59 -13.44 4.97 -8.08
N LYS A 60 -13.75 3.82 -8.69
CA LYS A 60 -13.48 2.50 -8.11
C LYS A 60 -12.00 2.36 -7.73
N LEU A 61 -11.77 1.90 -6.51
CA LEU A 61 -10.43 1.58 -6.02
C LEU A 61 -10.05 0.16 -6.40
N TYR A 62 -8.77 -0.03 -6.69
CA TYR A 62 -8.19 -1.33 -7.02
C TYR A 62 -6.92 -1.55 -6.18
N PRO A 63 -6.71 -2.75 -5.62
CA PRO A 63 -5.47 -3.05 -4.92
C PRO A 63 -4.28 -2.98 -5.88
N PHE A 64 -3.22 -2.31 -5.45
CA PHE A 64 -1.95 -2.26 -6.18
C PHE A 64 -0.89 -3.03 -5.38
N LEU A 65 -0.28 -4.03 -6.02
CA LEU A 65 0.79 -4.84 -5.46
C LEU A 65 1.97 -4.82 -6.42
N SER A 66 3.15 -4.48 -5.90
CA SER A 66 4.40 -4.47 -6.67
C SER A 66 5.47 -5.20 -5.86
N PRO A 67 5.57 -6.54 -5.96
CA PRO A 67 6.67 -7.26 -5.34
C PRO A 67 7.98 -6.78 -5.97
N CYS A 68 8.86 -6.17 -5.17
CA CYS A 68 10.19 -5.77 -5.65
C CYS A 68 10.93 -7.01 -6.18
N TYR A 69 11.58 -6.87 -7.33
CA TYR A 69 12.45 -7.90 -7.88
C TYR A 69 13.82 -7.76 -7.23
N ASN A 70 14.02 -8.41 -6.08
CA ASN A 70 15.37 -8.54 -5.52
C ASN A 70 16.07 -9.65 -6.29
N GLU A 71 17.08 -9.32 -7.10
CA GLU A 71 17.92 -10.32 -7.76
C GLU A 71 18.63 -11.16 -6.68
N GLY A 72 18.17 -12.40 -6.47
CA GLY A 72 18.88 -13.40 -5.67
C GLY A 72 18.19 -13.90 -4.39
N SER A 73 17.07 -13.32 -3.96
CA SER A 73 16.24 -13.89 -2.90
C SER A 73 14.78 -13.95 -3.32
N CYS A 74 14.27 -15.15 -3.57
CA CYS A 74 12.83 -15.38 -3.66
C CYS A 74 12.24 -15.18 -2.27
N SER A 75 11.92 -13.95 -1.89
CA SER A 75 10.81 -13.77 -0.96
C SER A 75 9.57 -14.37 -1.64
N PRO A 76 8.78 -15.21 -0.95
CA PRO A 76 7.57 -15.76 -1.53
C PRO A 76 6.70 -14.63 -2.11
N PRO A 77 5.99 -14.87 -3.22
CA PRO A 77 5.15 -13.83 -3.82
C PRO A 77 4.18 -13.28 -2.77
N ALA A 78 4.03 -11.97 -2.74
CA ALA A 78 3.02 -11.34 -1.89
C ALA A 78 1.65 -11.93 -2.24
N SER A 79 1.01 -12.58 -1.27
CA SER A 79 -0.32 -13.17 -1.43
C SER A 79 -1.38 -12.20 -0.95
N LEU A 80 -2.40 -11.96 -1.78
CA LEU A 80 -3.59 -11.22 -1.37
C LEU A 80 -4.57 -12.18 -0.71
N SER A 81 -4.91 -11.94 0.55
CA SER A 81 -5.99 -12.62 1.26
C SER A 81 -7.08 -11.62 1.61
N THR A 82 -8.33 -11.99 1.41
CA THR A 82 -9.50 -11.24 1.89
C THR A 82 -10.14 -12.03 3.01
N SER A 83 -10.48 -11.35 4.11
CA SER A 83 -11.32 -11.91 5.18
C SER A 83 -12.77 -12.06 4.74
#